data_AF-A0A2V8DY42-F1
#
_entry.id   AF-A0A2V8DY42-F1
#
_cell.length_a   1.000
_cell.length_b   1.000
_cell.length_c   1.000
_cell.angle_alpha   90.00
_cell.angle_beta   90.00
_cell.angle_gamma   90.00
#
_symmetry.space_group_name_H-M   'P 1'
#
loop_
_entity.id
_entity.type
_entity.pdbx_description
1 polymer ?
#
loop_
_entity_poly.entity_id
_entity_poly.type
_entity_poly.pdbx_seq_one_letter_code
_entity_poly.pdbx_strand_id
1 'polypeptide(L)'
;MYKRRLLFAIAGLLLLGAPGRAQEGYKIIVNPANPVTALTKAQVSKFFLEKSTWDDGLPVSPVDLATTSSVREIFSREMLAMSPAATLARWQESNSGRGEPPLSVASDREVLAYIRLKPGAIGYVSAAADLERVKVVSVVGRTGERPTPVAQKPLAVGAGVPPPEKIFDVPPVYP
;
A
#
# COMPACT_ATOMS: atom_id res chain seq x y z
N MET A 1 19.84 -66.11 21.23
CA MET A 1 19.46 -65.80 22.63
C MET A 1 19.50 -64.28 22.80
N TYR A 2 18.37 -63.60 22.55
CA TYR A 2 18.24 -62.15 22.56
C TYR A 2 18.40 -61.59 23.97
N LYS A 3 19.38 -60.69 24.19
CA LYS A 3 19.41 -59.85 25.39
C LYS A 3 19.66 -58.40 25.02
N ARG A 4 18.56 -57.64 25.07
CA ARG A 4 18.43 -56.18 25.10
C ARG A 4 19.61 -55.52 25.84
N ARG A 5 20.30 -54.61 25.15
CA ARG A 5 20.86 -53.40 25.78
C ARG A 5 20.52 -52.21 24.91
N LEU A 6 19.32 -51.71 25.18
CA LEU A 6 18.91 -50.33 25.01
C LEU A 6 19.98 -49.45 25.69
N LEU A 7 20.59 -48.53 24.96
CA LEU A 7 21.07 -47.26 25.51
C LEU A 7 21.24 -46.28 24.36
N PHE A 8 20.44 -45.23 24.47
CA PHE A 8 20.23 -44.13 23.56
C PHE A 8 21.51 -43.30 23.38
N ALA A 9 21.91 -43.10 22.13
CA ALA A 9 22.80 -42.01 21.76
C ALA A 9 22.41 -41.48 20.37
N ILE A 10 21.16 -41.06 20.22
CA ILE A 10 20.75 -40.20 19.10
C ILE A 10 20.97 -38.75 19.54
N ALA A 11 22.25 -38.38 19.67
CA ALA A 11 22.66 -36.99 19.71
C ALA A 11 22.89 -36.57 18.25
N GLY A 12 21.81 -36.18 17.58
CA GLY A 12 21.81 -35.98 16.13
C GLY A 12 20.84 -34.89 15.71
N LEU A 13 21.28 -33.64 15.92
CA LEU A 13 20.99 -32.49 15.06
C LEU A 13 19.52 -32.09 14.85
N LEU A 14 18.90 -31.53 15.90
CA LEU A 14 17.80 -30.57 15.72
C LEU A 14 18.41 -29.19 15.44
N LEU A 15 18.89 -28.97 14.21
CA LEU A 15 18.98 -27.61 13.66
C LEU A 15 17.54 -27.15 13.40
N LEU A 16 16.87 -26.62 14.42
CA LEU A 16 15.68 -25.80 14.22
C LEU A 16 16.12 -24.61 13.36
N GLY A 17 15.73 -24.63 12.09
CA GLY A 17 15.87 -23.46 11.22
C GLY A 17 15.25 -22.26 11.92
N ALA A 18 16.05 -21.22 12.12
CA ALA A 18 15.53 -19.96 12.60
C ALA A 18 14.40 -19.54 11.64
N PRO A 19 13.20 -19.19 12.13
CA PRO A 19 12.19 -18.61 11.25
C PRO A 19 12.84 -17.40 10.60
N GLY A 20 12.98 -17.42 9.28
CA GLY A 20 13.43 -16.25 8.53
C GLY A 20 12.56 -15.10 8.97
N ARG A 21 13.17 -14.01 9.48
CA ARG A 21 12.41 -12.82 9.85
C ARG A 21 11.70 -12.37 8.59
N ALA A 22 10.40 -12.64 8.48
CA ALA A 22 9.59 -12.12 7.41
C ALA A 22 9.84 -10.62 7.39
N GLN A 23 10.08 -10.05 6.21
CA GLN A 23 10.30 -8.63 6.10
C GLN A 23 9.04 -7.92 6.60
N GLU A 24 9.11 -7.40 7.82
CA GLU A 24 7.99 -6.77 8.50
C GLU A 24 7.64 -5.49 7.74
N GLY A 25 6.39 -5.40 7.29
CA GLY A 25 5.91 -4.26 6.55
C GLY A 25 4.85 -4.62 5.52
N TYR A 26 4.36 -3.57 4.85
CA TYR A 26 3.32 -3.67 3.84
C TYR A 26 3.53 -2.64 2.74
N LYS A 27 2.92 -2.92 1.59
CA LYS A 27 2.79 -1.99 0.47
C LYS A 27 1.31 -1.69 0.26
N ILE A 28 0.97 -0.42 0.11
CA ILE A 28 -0.40 -0.01 -0.25
C ILE A 28 -0.51 -0.03 -1.78
N ILE A 29 -1.57 -0.66 -2.26
CA ILE A 29 -1.79 -0.89 -3.68
C ILE A 29 -3.21 -0.53 -4.09
N VAL A 30 -3.35 -0.12 -5.34
CA VAL A 30 -4.60 0.22 -6.02
C VAL A 30 -4.64 -0.44 -7.40
N ASN A 31 -5.83 -0.40 -8.02
CA ASN A 31 -5.98 -0.86 -9.39
C ASN A 31 -5.06 -0.06 -10.34
N PRO A 32 -4.44 -0.68 -11.36
CA PRO A 32 -3.59 0.03 -12.32
C PRO A 32 -4.26 1.22 -13.02
N ALA A 33 -5.58 1.15 -13.24
CA ALA A 33 -6.35 2.19 -13.91
C ALA A 33 -6.72 3.38 -12.99
N ASN A 34 -6.63 3.21 -11.67
CA ASN A 34 -6.84 4.32 -10.74
C ASN A 34 -5.70 5.34 -10.94
N PRO A 35 -5.94 6.65 -11.14
CA PRO A 35 -4.88 7.61 -11.47
C PRO A 35 -3.96 7.96 -10.28
N VAL A 36 -4.36 7.68 -9.03
CA VAL A 36 -3.63 8.12 -7.83
C VAL A 36 -2.20 7.58 -7.77
N THR A 37 -1.24 8.42 -7.42
CA THR A 37 0.17 8.04 -7.26
C THR A 37 0.65 8.18 -5.81
N ALA A 38 0.04 9.09 -5.06
CA ALA A 38 0.33 9.31 -3.66
C ALA A 38 -0.95 9.61 -2.86
N LEU A 39 -0.95 9.21 -1.60
CA LEU A 39 -2.00 9.51 -0.63
C LEU A 39 -1.37 10.03 0.66
N THR A 40 -2.11 10.81 1.43
CA THR A 40 -1.75 11.12 2.82
C THR A 40 -2.21 9.98 3.73
N LYS A 41 -1.57 9.84 4.90
CA LYS A 41 -2.03 8.90 5.94
C LYS A 41 -3.50 9.13 6.32
N ALA A 42 -3.94 10.39 6.37
CA ALA A 42 -5.33 10.74 6.66
C ALA A 42 -6.31 10.24 5.60
N GLN A 43 -5.97 10.35 4.31
CA GLN A 43 -6.79 9.80 3.22
C GLN A 43 -6.88 8.28 3.30
N VAL A 44 -5.75 7.59 3.50
CA VAL A 44 -5.76 6.13 3.69
C VAL A 44 -6.64 5.76 4.89
N SER A 45 -6.48 6.43 6.03
CA SER A 45 -7.30 6.16 7.21
C SER A 45 -8.78 6.36 6.96
N LYS A 46 -9.15 7.43 6.27
CA LYS A 46 -10.55 7.71 5.91
C LYS A 46 -11.12 6.58 5.04
N PHE A 47 -10.38 6.14 4.03
CA PHE A 47 -10.82 5.11 3.09
C PHE A 47 -11.10 3.75 3.74
N PHE A 48 -10.43 3.42 4.84
CA PHE A 48 -10.65 2.15 5.56
C PHE A 48 -11.66 2.24 6.71
N LEU A 49 -11.98 3.45 7.18
CA LEU A 49 -12.90 3.66 8.31
C LEU A 49 -14.30 4.14 7.88
N GLU A 50 -14.40 4.78 6.72
CA GLU A 50 -15.59 5.50 6.29
C GLU A 50 -15.83 5.30 4.79
N LYS A 51 -17.10 5.34 4.38
CA LYS A 51 -17.45 5.34 2.95
C LYS A 51 -16.91 6.61 2.30
N SER A 52 -16.18 6.44 1.21
CA SER A 52 -15.49 7.52 0.52
C SER A 52 -15.58 7.34 -0.99
N THR A 53 -15.31 8.40 -1.73
CA THR A 53 -15.13 8.39 -3.19
C THR A 53 -13.73 8.89 -3.53
N TRP A 54 -13.21 8.41 -4.65
CA TRP A 54 -12.04 8.98 -5.30
C TRP A 54 -12.38 10.36 -5.89
N ASP A 55 -11.37 11.11 -6.31
CA ASP A 55 -11.52 12.46 -6.88
C ASP A 55 -12.37 12.47 -8.17
N ASP A 56 -12.41 11.35 -8.89
CA ASP A 56 -13.24 11.13 -10.07
C ASP A 56 -14.69 10.72 -9.74
N GLY A 57 -15.04 10.63 -8.45
CA GLY A 57 -16.36 10.24 -7.95
C GLY A 57 -16.58 8.73 -7.85
N LEU A 58 -15.63 7.89 -8.28
CA LEU A 58 -15.75 6.44 -8.16
C LEU A 58 -15.73 6.02 -6.67
N PRO A 59 -16.61 5.12 -6.21
CA PRO A 59 -16.57 4.64 -4.83
C PRO A 59 -15.24 3.96 -4.48
N VAL A 60 -14.67 4.32 -3.34
CA VAL A 60 -13.49 3.64 -2.80
C VAL A 60 -13.92 2.28 -2.28
N SER A 61 -13.25 1.23 -2.76
CA SER A 61 -13.55 -0.17 -2.42
C SER A 61 -12.38 -0.78 -1.63
N PRO A 62 -12.25 -0.48 -0.33
CA PRO A 62 -11.17 -1.02 0.50
C PRO A 62 -11.27 -2.54 0.65
N VAL A 63 -10.12 -3.21 0.69
CA VAL A 63 -9.97 -4.63 1.03
C VAL A 63 -8.92 -4.79 2.14
N ASP A 64 -9.27 -5.57 3.15
CA ASP A 64 -8.45 -5.88 4.32
C ASP A 64 -7.98 -7.34 4.29
N LEU A 65 -6.87 -7.63 4.95
CA LEU A 65 -6.50 -9.01 5.27
C LEU A 65 -7.30 -9.52 6.50
N ALA A 66 -7.32 -10.83 6.73
CA ALA A 66 -7.94 -11.40 7.92
C ALA A 66 -7.37 -10.77 9.21
N THR A 67 -8.18 -10.66 10.27
CA THR A 67 -7.77 -10.06 11.56
C THR A 67 -6.61 -10.82 12.24
N THR A 68 -6.37 -12.07 11.86
CA THR A 68 -5.23 -12.90 12.29
C THR A 68 -3.93 -12.57 11.55
N SER A 69 -3.97 -11.73 10.51
CA SER A 69 -2.79 -11.34 9.74
C SER A 69 -1.92 -10.35 10.51
N SER A 70 -0.63 -10.68 10.65
CA SER A 70 0.36 -9.75 11.19
C SER A 70 0.52 -8.51 10.31
N VAL A 71 0.34 -8.63 8.99
CA VAL A 71 0.37 -7.49 8.06
C VAL A 71 -0.77 -6.51 8.36
N ARG A 72 -1.97 -7.03 8.66
CA ARG A 72 -3.11 -6.20 9.08
C ARG A 72 -2.84 -5.51 10.41
N GLU A 73 -2.28 -6.22 11.38
CA GLU A 73 -1.90 -5.61 12.66
C GLU A 73 -0.97 -4.40 12.44
N ILE A 74 0.10 -4.57 11.66
CA ILE A 74 1.05 -3.48 11.36
C ILE A 74 0.35 -2.33 10.62
N PHE A 75 -0.43 -2.63 9.57
CA PHE A 75 -1.16 -1.61 8.81
C PHE A 75 -2.15 -0.83 9.69
N SER A 76 -2.98 -1.52 10.48
CA SER A 76 -3.96 -0.88 11.35
C SER A 76 -3.30 0.04 12.37
N ARG A 77 -2.18 -0.38 12.98
CA ARG A 77 -1.43 0.45 13.93
C ARG A 77 -0.83 1.67 13.26
N GLU A 78 -0.19 1.49 12.11
CA GLU A 78 0.56 2.56 11.47
C GLU A 78 -0.29 3.55 10.70
N MET A 79 -1.33 3.09 9.99
CA MET A 79 -2.17 3.93 9.14
C MET A 79 -3.42 4.40 9.84
N LEU A 80 -4.04 3.53 10.66
CA LEU A 80 -5.32 3.81 11.31
C LEU A 80 -5.17 4.21 12.78
N ALA A 81 -3.96 4.09 13.35
CA ALA A 81 -3.67 4.32 14.77
C ALA A 81 -4.53 3.45 15.72
N MET A 82 -4.96 2.27 15.26
CA MET A 82 -5.92 1.39 15.96
C MET A 82 -5.51 -0.09 15.81
N SER A 83 -6.01 -0.96 16.67
CA SER A 83 -5.93 -2.41 16.44
C SER A 83 -6.95 -2.84 15.38
N PRO A 84 -6.78 -3.99 14.71
CA PRO A 84 -7.76 -4.52 13.75
C PRO A 84 -9.18 -4.65 14.32
N ALA A 85 -9.30 -5.07 15.59
CA ALA A 85 -10.57 -5.15 16.29
C ALA A 85 -11.19 -3.77 16.53
N ALA A 86 -10.39 -2.78 16.95
CA ALA A 86 -10.85 -1.41 17.15
C ALA A 86 -11.23 -0.73 15.82
N THR A 87 -10.52 -1.03 14.73
CA THR A 87 -10.86 -0.58 13.37
C THR A 87 -12.25 -1.06 12.96
N LEU A 88 -12.55 -2.35 13.16
CA LEU A 88 -13.87 -2.91 12.84
C LEU A 88 -14.97 -2.26 13.69
N ALA A 89 -14.75 -2.10 14.99
CA ALA A 89 -15.69 -1.44 15.89
C ALA A 89 -15.95 0.02 15.48
N ARG A 90 -14.89 0.77 15.16
CA ARG A 90 -15.02 2.17 14.69
C ARG A 90 -15.75 2.27 13.36
N TRP A 91 -15.53 1.34 12.44
CA TRP A 91 -16.27 1.31 11.17
C TRP A 91 -17.77 1.12 11.42
N GLN A 92 -18.12 0.17 12.30
CA GLN A 92 -19.51 -0.09 12.69
C GLN A 92 -20.16 1.15 13.31
N GLU A 93 -19.46 1.85 14.19
CA GLU A 93 -19.93 3.11 14.78
C GLU A 93 -20.11 4.20 13.70
N SER A 94 -19.08 4.44 12.87
CA SER A 94 -19.07 5.53 11.87
C SER A 94 -20.15 5.37 10.81
N ASN A 95 -20.54 4.12 10.51
CA ASN A 95 -21.60 3.82 9.55
C ASN A 95 -22.94 3.53 10.23
N SER A 96 -23.08 3.72 11.54
CA SER A 96 -24.26 3.35 12.33
C SER A 96 -24.72 1.89 12.09
N GLY A 97 -23.76 1.00 11.83
CA GLY A 97 -23.99 -0.40 11.46
C GLY A 97 -24.54 -0.62 10.05
N ARG A 98 -24.65 0.42 9.20
CA ARG A 98 -25.25 0.34 7.86
C ARG A 98 -24.21 0.17 6.75
N GLY A 99 -24.43 -0.83 5.91
CA GLY A 99 -23.50 -1.23 4.85
C GLY A 99 -22.49 -2.25 5.35
N GLU A 100 -21.48 -2.53 4.53
CA GLU A 100 -20.51 -3.58 4.82
C GLU A 100 -19.11 -2.99 5.03
N PRO A 101 -18.37 -3.43 6.06
CA PRO A 101 -16.97 -3.05 6.23
C PRO A 101 -16.13 -3.43 5.00
N PRO A 102 -14.88 -2.96 4.92
CA PRO A 102 -13.93 -3.46 3.93
C PRO A 102 -13.97 -4.98 3.86
N LEU A 103 -14.00 -5.52 2.64
CA LEU A 103 -13.96 -6.97 2.43
C LEU A 103 -12.70 -7.52 3.09
N SER A 104 -12.84 -8.54 3.94
CA SER A 104 -11.70 -9.19 4.60
C SER A 104 -11.36 -10.51 3.90
N VAL A 105 -10.12 -10.64 3.42
CA VAL A 105 -9.65 -11.81 2.66
C VAL A 105 -8.47 -12.51 3.36
N ALA A 106 -8.20 -13.76 3.02
CA ALA A 106 -7.27 -14.60 3.77
C ALA A 106 -5.80 -14.38 3.40
N SER A 107 -5.49 -13.81 2.22
CA SER A 107 -4.13 -13.76 1.71
C SER A 107 -3.82 -12.56 0.81
N ASP A 108 -2.52 -12.25 0.66
CA ASP A 108 -2.03 -11.25 -0.30
C ASP A 108 -2.49 -11.54 -1.73
N ARG A 109 -2.57 -12.82 -2.11
CA ARG A 109 -3.04 -13.25 -3.43
C ARG A 109 -4.49 -12.83 -3.68
N GLU A 110 -5.34 -12.96 -2.67
CA GLU A 110 -6.75 -12.57 -2.76
C GLU A 110 -6.91 -11.05 -2.79
N VAL A 111 -6.08 -10.31 -2.04
CA VAL A 111 -6.03 -8.84 -2.12
C VAL A 111 -5.65 -8.40 -3.55
N LEU A 112 -4.59 -8.97 -4.12
CA LEU A 112 -4.15 -8.67 -5.49
C LEU A 112 -5.24 -8.99 -6.52
N ALA A 113 -5.90 -10.14 -6.40
CA ALA A 113 -6.99 -10.53 -7.28
C ALA A 113 -8.16 -9.54 -7.21
N TYR A 114 -8.57 -9.15 -6.00
CA TYR A 114 -9.63 -8.17 -5.78
C TYR A 114 -9.30 -6.82 -6.43
N ILE A 115 -8.07 -6.34 -6.22
CA ILE A 115 -7.63 -5.04 -6.72
C ILE A 115 -7.58 -5.00 -8.24
N ARG A 116 -7.10 -6.07 -8.89
CA ARG A 116 -7.06 -6.16 -10.36
C ARG A 116 -8.44 -6.06 -11.00
N LEU A 117 -9.46 -6.60 -10.34
CA LEU A 117 -10.83 -6.66 -10.87
C LEU A 117 -11.65 -5.39 -10.66
N LYS A 118 -11.27 -4.54 -9.70
CA LYS A 118 -12.07 -3.39 -9.29
C LYS A 118 -11.31 -2.07 -9.44
N PRO A 119 -11.68 -1.20 -10.39
CA PRO A 119 -11.00 0.09 -10.61
C PRO A 119 -10.92 0.99 -9.37
N GLY A 120 -11.95 0.95 -8.52
CA GLY A 120 -12.01 1.74 -7.28
C GLY A 120 -11.34 1.10 -6.06
N ALA A 121 -10.68 -0.06 -6.21
CA ALA A 121 -10.13 -0.79 -5.08
C ALA A 121 -8.81 -0.23 -4.55
N ILE A 122 -8.68 -0.29 -3.23
CA ILE A 122 -7.45 -0.02 -2.47
C ILE A 122 -7.26 -1.15 -1.45
N GLY A 123 -6.03 -1.57 -1.25
CA GLY A 123 -5.68 -2.56 -0.24
C GLY A 123 -4.20 -2.48 0.11
N TYR A 124 -3.75 -3.43 0.91
CA TYR A 124 -2.36 -3.57 1.27
C TYR A 124 -1.98 -5.05 1.31
N VAL A 125 -0.71 -5.33 1.05
CA VAL A 125 -0.13 -6.68 1.04
C VAL A 125 1.21 -6.68 1.75
N SER A 126 1.73 -7.85 2.09
CA SER A 126 3.07 -7.96 2.69
C SER A 126 4.15 -7.28 1.84
N ALA A 127 5.21 -6.78 2.49
CA ALA A 127 6.33 -6.17 1.78
C ALA A 127 6.99 -7.12 0.76
N ALA A 128 6.95 -8.43 1.01
CA ALA A 128 7.52 -9.46 0.14
C ALA A 128 6.57 -9.92 -0.98
N ALA A 129 5.32 -9.44 -1.02
CA ALA A 129 4.36 -9.84 -2.04
C ALA A 129 4.83 -9.47 -3.46
N ASP A 130 4.60 -10.39 -4.40
CA ASP A 130 4.83 -10.16 -5.81
C ASP A 130 3.69 -9.31 -6.41
N LEU A 131 4.05 -8.17 -6.96
CA LEU A 131 3.11 -7.12 -7.35
C LEU A 131 2.89 -7.11 -8.86
N GLU A 132 2.32 -8.17 -9.38
CA GLU A 132 1.96 -8.20 -10.80
C GLU A 132 0.66 -7.42 -11.04
N ARG A 133 0.65 -6.55 -12.06
CA ARG A 133 -0.56 -5.90 -12.59
C ARG A 133 -1.38 -5.14 -11.54
N VAL A 134 -0.70 -4.55 -10.56
CA VAL A 134 -1.27 -3.60 -9.58
C VAL A 134 -0.36 -2.39 -9.49
N LYS A 135 -0.86 -1.27 -8.96
CA LYS A 135 -0.06 -0.07 -8.77
C LYS A 135 0.19 0.17 -7.29
N VAL A 136 1.45 0.39 -6.91
CA VAL A 136 1.84 0.82 -5.56
C VAL A 136 1.61 2.32 -5.40
N VAL A 137 1.04 2.72 -4.25
CA VAL A 137 0.80 4.12 -3.91
C VAL A 137 1.72 4.52 -2.75
N SER A 138 2.43 5.63 -2.91
CA SER A 138 3.26 6.18 -1.83
C SER A 138 2.41 6.90 -0.78
N VAL A 139 2.78 6.79 0.50
CA VAL A 139 2.11 7.54 1.58
C VAL A 139 2.94 8.73 2.01
N VAL A 140 2.46 9.94 1.74
CA VAL A 140 3.10 11.19 2.16
C VAL A 140 2.89 11.37 3.67
N GLY A 141 3.98 11.64 4.39
CA GLY A 141 3.96 11.79 5.85
C GLY A 141 4.11 10.50 6.64
N ARG A 142 4.48 9.38 6.00
CA ARG A 142 5.03 8.22 6.73
C ARG A 142 6.40 8.61 7.26
N THR A 143 6.47 9.03 8.52
CA THR A 143 7.72 9.37 9.21
C THR A 143 8.61 8.13 9.25
N GLY A 144 9.48 7.95 8.25
CA GLY A 144 10.40 6.82 8.18
C GLY A 144 10.89 6.44 6.78
N GLU A 145 10.20 6.81 5.70
CA GLU A 145 10.60 6.43 4.35
C GLU A 145 11.10 7.65 3.57
N ARG A 146 12.43 7.82 3.52
CA ARG A 146 13.07 8.75 2.58
C ARG A 146 12.82 8.16 1.19
N PRO A 147 12.02 8.78 0.31
CA PRO A 147 11.84 8.24 -1.03
C PRO A 147 13.21 8.19 -1.70
N THR A 148 13.72 6.99 -1.99
CA THR A 148 14.85 6.85 -2.91
C THR A 148 14.36 7.45 -4.22
N PRO A 149 14.95 8.56 -4.70
CA PRO A 149 14.60 9.07 -6.00
C PRO A 149 14.91 7.96 -7.00
N VAL A 150 13.87 7.45 -7.69
CA VAL A 150 14.10 6.75 -8.95
C VAL A 150 14.95 7.70 -9.77
N ALA A 151 16.19 7.31 -10.08
CA ALA A 151 17.13 8.14 -10.80
C ALA A 151 16.55 8.46 -12.19
N GLN A 152 15.76 9.53 -12.26
CA GLN A 152 15.42 10.16 -13.51
C GLN A 152 16.72 10.82 -13.97
N LYS A 153 17.22 10.35 -15.11
CA LYS A 153 18.36 10.95 -15.81
C LYS A 153 18.15 12.47 -15.84
N PRO A 154 19.07 13.29 -15.33
CA PRO A 154 18.87 14.73 -15.27
C PRO A 154 18.58 15.27 -16.67
N LEU A 155 17.46 15.97 -16.83
CA LEU A 155 17.29 16.86 -17.97
C LEU A 155 18.37 17.95 -17.83
N ALA A 156 19.20 18.09 -18.85
CA ALA A 156 20.23 19.12 -18.90
C ALA A 156 19.55 20.49 -18.92
N VAL A 157 19.36 21.11 -17.74
CA VAL A 157 18.98 22.51 -17.62
C VAL A 157 20.28 23.31 -17.65
N GLY A 158 20.65 23.72 -18.86
CA GLY A 158 21.92 24.38 -19.13
C GLY A 158 21.90 25.14 -20.45
N ALA A 159 20.85 25.94 -20.69
CA ALA A 159 20.89 27.07 -21.60
C ALA A 159 19.83 28.06 -21.13
N GLY A 160 20.27 29.24 -20.69
CA GLY A 160 19.36 30.30 -20.27
C GLY A 160 18.41 30.64 -21.41
N VAL A 161 17.13 30.80 -21.08
CA VAL A 161 16.16 31.40 -21.99
C VAL A 161 16.68 32.81 -22.28
N PRO A 162 17.06 33.15 -23.53
CA PRO A 162 17.45 34.51 -23.84
C PRO A 162 16.24 35.43 -23.63
N PRO A 163 16.44 36.66 -23.11
CA PRO A 163 15.35 37.61 -22.95
C PRO A 163 14.71 37.90 -24.31
N PRO A 164 13.39 38.16 -24.36
CA PRO A 164 12.73 38.50 -25.61
C PRO A 164 13.35 39.77 -26.20
N GLU A 165 13.68 39.70 -27.49
CA GLU A 165 14.24 40.79 -28.26
C GLU A 165 13.22 41.94 -28.32
N LYS A 166 13.64 43.17 -28.00
CA LYS A 166 12.76 44.34 -28.09
C LYS A 166 12.49 44.62 -29.57
N ILE A 167 11.27 44.34 -30.01
CA ILE A 167 10.79 44.73 -31.34
C ILE A 167 10.60 46.26 -31.33
N PHE A 168 11.57 46.98 -31.87
CA PHE A 168 11.41 48.38 -32.26
C PHE A 168 11.04 48.43 -33.75
N ASP A 169 10.04 49.27 -34.07
CA ASP A 169 9.58 49.67 -35.41
C ASP A 169 8.92 48.62 -36.31
N VAL A 170 7.70 48.23 -35.94
CA VAL A 170 6.69 47.83 -36.95
C VAL A 170 5.65 48.94 -37.03
N PRO A 171 5.62 49.76 -38.11
CA PRO A 171 4.58 50.77 -38.26
C PRO A 171 3.21 50.10 -38.49
N PRO A 172 2.11 50.68 -37.99
CA PRO A 172 0.79 50.08 -38.09
C PRO A 172 0.34 50.01 -39.56
N VAL A 173 -0.06 48.82 -39.99
CA VAL A 173 -0.81 48.62 -41.23
C VAL A 173 -2.28 48.84 -40.90
N TYR A 174 -2.84 49.95 -41.36
CA TYR A 174 -4.28 50.23 -41.26
C TYR A 174 -5.00 49.68 -42.50
N PRO A 175 -6.16 49.01 -42.33
CA PRO A 175 -7.08 48.76 -43.44
C PRO A 175 -7.82 50.03 -43.88
#